data_AF-A0A813ZM55-F1
#
_entry.id   AF-A0A813ZM55-F1
#
_cell.length_a   1.000
_cell.length_b   1.000
_cell.length_c   1.000
_cell.angle_alpha   90.00
_cell.angle_beta   90.00
_cell.angle_gamma   90.00
#
_symmetry.space_group_name_H-M   'P 1'
#
loop_
_entity.id
_entity.type
_entity.pdbx_description
1 polymer ?
#
loop_
_entity_poly.entity_id
_entity_poly.type
_entity_poly.pdbx_seq_one_letter_code
_entity_poly.pdbx_strand_id
1 'polypeptide(L)'
;MWDMIEQRNPVWHFDASGLFLNEINDQSKPLLFSIVCHDPISKSFIPIADFFTPANDSLIIQLNLIRIQSTFLRYKKSSVIKKSLDINNPSVIVTDFSWASINALLRTFLNCDIIQYLKMSFEKAIKFNNSYDKILKTKIYLCSTHFLKNVIDDFDTRTKRMKISKKVRHCFIICFTLLQNSKTINEFNDNLWHFYTIFSEKYLSDKCMVSLLKMEININIRNVSWIKDLFQDNERNNYIRDSPFTKYFCELIEGFQDINKIHIETNPRNDFFYPNLMDIIKKRLHLAPLWSAFIISSESINFPHKTNLSRFTNNPVETWFSYFRNHILNINKRVKLVRRLNPSEIVTPYYNYLQMKFNQHYKNI
;
A
#
# COMPACT_ATOMS: atom_id res chain seq x y z
N MET A 1 -6.33 9.52 25.41
CA MET A 1 -6.01 8.42 24.50
C MET A 1 -6.32 8.77 23.05
N TRP A 2 -7.58 8.72 22.59
CA TRP A 2 -7.91 8.86 21.16
C TRP A 2 -7.37 10.12 20.49
N ASP A 3 -7.53 11.30 21.10
CA ASP A 3 -7.03 12.56 20.52
C ASP A 3 -5.50 12.56 20.37
N MET A 4 -4.77 11.83 21.24
CA MET A 4 -3.32 11.66 21.14
C MET A 4 -2.93 10.69 20.03
N ILE A 5 -3.73 9.63 19.79
CA ILE A 5 -3.52 8.70 18.67
C ILE A 5 -3.82 9.40 17.34
N GLU A 6 -4.90 10.17 17.27
CA GLU A 6 -5.31 10.96 16.10
C GLU A 6 -4.27 12.04 15.74
N GLN A 7 -3.69 12.72 16.73
CA GLN A 7 -2.65 13.75 16.52
C GLN A 7 -1.25 13.19 16.24
N ARG A 8 -0.89 12.01 16.75
CA ARG A 8 0.47 11.46 16.64
C ARG A 8 0.63 10.42 15.53
N ASN A 9 -0.44 9.66 15.24
CA ASN A 9 -0.39 8.47 14.40
C ASN A 9 -1.33 8.60 13.18
N PRO A 10 -1.04 9.51 12.23
CA PRO A 10 -1.89 9.78 11.05
C PRO A 10 -1.83 8.71 9.95
N VAL A 11 -1.03 7.65 10.15
CA VAL A 11 -0.93 6.49 9.27
C VAL A 11 -1.47 5.27 10.01
N TRP A 12 -2.53 4.67 9.48
CA TRP A 12 -3.12 3.42 9.99
C TRP A 12 -2.84 2.29 9.01
N HIS A 13 -2.70 1.07 9.52
CA HIS A 13 -2.43 -0.14 8.76
C HIS A 13 -3.61 -1.09 8.95
N PHE A 14 -4.20 -1.55 7.85
CA PHE A 14 -5.41 -2.36 7.83
C PHE A 14 -5.21 -3.62 6.99
N ASP A 15 -5.34 -4.79 7.62
CA ASP A 15 -5.10 -6.07 6.98
C ASP A 15 -5.89 -7.20 7.66
N ALA A 16 -5.86 -8.41 7.09
CA ALA A 16 -6.58 -9.59 7.55
C ALA A 16 -5.68 -10.82 7.70
N SER A 17 -5.96 -11.65 8.70
CA SER A 17 -5.27 -12.93 8.89
C SER A 17 -6.19 -14.03 9.41
N GLY A 18 -6.21 -15.16 8.71
CA GLY A 18 -6.99 -16.36 9.07
C GLY A 18 -6.24 -17.34 9.98
N LEU A 19 -5.15 -16.92 10.64
CA LEU A 19 -4.24 -17.83 11.38
C LEU A 19 -4.63 -18.05 12.86
N PHE A 20 -5.82 -17.63 13.28
CA PHE A 20 -6.23 -17.57 14.70
C PHE A 20 -7.37 -18.51 15.09
N LEU A 21 -8.23 -18.84 14.13
CA LEU A 21 -9.44 -19.63 14.32
C LEU A 21 -9.51 -20.73 13.27
N ASN A 22 -10.31 -21.74 13.57
CA ASN A 22 -10.44 -22.94 12.75
C ASN A 22 -11.45 -22.71 11.63
N GLU A 23 -11.33 -23.44 10.53
CA GLU A 23 -12.53 -23.76 9.75
C GLU A 23 -13.52 -24.51 10.65
N ILE A 24 -14.75 -24.01 10.67
CA ILE A 24 -15.93 -24.74 11.14
C ILE A 24 -16.49 -25.46 9.90
N ASN A 25 -16.95 -26.71 10.05
CA ASN A 25 -17.54 -27.44 8.94
C ASN A 25 -18.65 -26.61 8.28
N ASP A 26 -18.70 -26.64 6.96
CA ASP A 26 -19.68 -25.93 6.13
C ASP A 26 -19.67 -24.39 6.28
N GLN A 27 -18.58 -23.81 6.79
CA GLN A 27 -18.36 -22.37 6.91
C GLN A 27 -17.02 -21.92 6.33
N SER A 28 -16.98 -20.70 5.78
CA SER A 28 -15.73 -20.08 5.31
C SER A 28 -14.82 -19.69 6.48
N LYS A 29 -13.50 -19.83 6.27
CA LYS A 29 -12.48 -19.63 7.30
C LYS A 29 -12.58 -18.23 7.95
N PRO A 30 -12.79 -18.12 9.28
CA PRO A 30 -12.81 -16.84 9.97
C PRO A 30 -11.47 -16.11 9.90
N LEU A 31 -11.54 -14.86 9.44
CA LEU A 31 -10.44 -13.90 9.39
C LEU A 31 -10.52 -12.94 10.57
N LEU A 32 -9.37 -12.65 11.19
CA LEU A 32 -9.19 -11.47 12.04
C LEU A 32 -8.76 -10.30 11.17
N PHE A 33 -9.58 -9.25 11.12
CA PHE A 33 -9.22 -7.96 10.55
C PHE A 33 -8.74 -7.03 11.66
N SER A 34 -7.65 -6.32 11.42
CA SER A 34 -7.00 -5.44 12.39
C SER A 34 -6.74 -4.06 11.81
N ILE A 35 -7.08 -3.00 12.55
CA ILE A 35 -6.58 -1.65 12.34
C ILE A 35 -5.49 -1.41 13.39
N VAL A 36 -4.28 -1.11 12.95
CA VAL A 36 -3.11 -0.88 13.82
C VAL A 36 -2.44 0.43 13.42
N CYS A 37 -1.94 1.20 14.37
CA CYS A 37 -1.01 2.29 14.07
C CYS A 37 0.33 2.09 14.78
N HIS A 38 1.41 2.60 14.18
CA HIS A 38 2.73 2.62 14.80
C HIS A 38 2.92 3.98 15.47
N ASP A 39 3.09 3.99 16.79
CA ASP A 39 3.50 5.19 17.53
C ASP A 39 5.01 5.38 17.38
N PRO A 40 5.48 6.44 16.69
CA PRO A 40 6.90 6.68 16.46
C PRO A 40 7.67 7.09 17.72
N ILE A 41 6.99 7.55 18.78
CA ILE A 41 7.61 7.97 20.04
C ILE A 41 7.90 6.74 20.90
N SER A 42 6.88 5.90 21.16
CA SER A 42 7.08 4.65 21.92
C SER A 42 7.65 3.49 21.09
N LYS A 43 7.77 3.66 19.77
CA LYS A 43 8.17 2.64 18.78
C LYS A 43 7.33 1.36 18.90
N SER A 44 6.05 1.53 19.21
CA SER A 44 5.14 0.43 19.53
C SER A 44 3.94 0.39 18.58
N PHE A 45 3.42 -0.81 18.37
CA PHE A 45 2.20 -1.03 17.58
C PHE A 45 0.99 -0.98 18.50
N ILE A 46 0.11 -0.02 18.25
CA ILE A 46 -1.12 0.21 18.98
C ILE A 46 -2.28 -0.34 18.14
N PRO A 47 -2.94 -1.44 18.56
CA PRO A 47 -4.20 -1.86 17.93
C PRO A 47 -5.26 -0.78 18.20
N ILE A 48 -5.88 -0.30 17.13
CA ILE A 48 -6.97 0.68 17.17
C ILE A 48 -8.32 -0.04 17.28
N ALA A 49 -8.51 -1.10 16.49
CA ALA A 49 -9.67 -1.96 16.54
C ALA A 49 -9.36 -3.30 15.86
N ASP A 50 -9.98 -4.37 16.36
CA ASP A 50 -9.90 -5.72 15.81
C ASP A 50 -11.32 -6.29 15.66
N PHE A 51 -11.61 -7.03 14.57
CA PHE A 51 -12.88 -7.73 14.40
C PHE A 51 -12.74 -9.05 13.64
N PHE A 52 -13.58 -10.02 13.97
CA PHE A 52 -13.63 -11.32 13.28
C PHE A 52 -14.78 -11.37 12.27
N THR A 53 -14.53 -11.94 11.09
CA THR A 53 -15.58 -12.25 10.09
C THR A 53 -15.22 -13.49 9.27
N PRO A 54 -16.17 -14.39 8.97
CA PRO A 54 -15.97 -15.49 8.01
C PRO A 54 -16.01 -15.03 6.55
N ALA A 55 -16.47 -13.79 6.28
CA ALA A 55 -16.59 -13.24 4.93
C ALA A 55 -15.50 -12.19 4.65
N ASN A 56 -14.71 -12.42 3.60
CA ASN A 56 -13.83 -11.43 2.96
C ASN A 56 -14.62 -10.64 1.90
N ASP A 57 -15.75 -10.05 2.32
CA ASP A 57 -16.66 -9.30 1.46
C ASP A 57 -16.62 -7.80 1.78
N SER A 58 -16.76 -6.95 0.76
CA SER A 58 -16.69 -5.50 0.89
C SER A 58 -17.79 -4.93 1.79
N LEU A 59 -19.02 -5.45 1.74
CA LEU A 59 -20.13 -4.95 2.56
C LEU A 59 -19.95 -5.38 4.02
N ILE A 60 -19.56 -6.63 4.28
CA ILE A 60 -19.31 -7.12 5.64
C ILE A 60 -18.12 -6.40 6.29
N ILE A 61 -17.04 -6.14 5.55
CA ILE A 61 -15.91 -5.35 6.03
C ILE A 61 -16.36 -3.90 6.30
N GLN A 62 -17.08 -3.27 5.35
CA GLN A 62 -17.58 -1.89 5.48
C GLN A 62 -18.49 -1.73 6.71
N LEU A 63 -19.40 -2.68 6.98
CA LEU A 63 -20.30 -2.62 8.13
C LEU A 63 -19.55 -2.65 9.47
N ASN A 64 -18.47 -3.43 9.56
CA ASN A 64 -17.63 -3.45 10.76
C ASN A 64 -16.79 -2.18 10.89
N LEU A 65 -16.19 -1.68 9.79
CA LEU A 65 -15.47 -0.41 9.78
C LEU A 65 -16.37 0.79 10.15
N ILE A 66 -17.63 0.83 9.67
CA ILE A 66 -18.62 1.85 10.05
C ILE A 66 -18.98 1.76 11.53
N ARG A 67 -19.12 0.56 12.11
CA ARG A 67 -19.34 0.38 13.55
C ARG A 67 -18.16 0.91 14.38
N ILE A 68 -16.93 0.62 13.95
CA ILE A 68 -15.69 1.09 14.58
C ILE A 68 -15.60 2.63 14.52
N GLN A 69 -15.74 3.21 13.32
CA GLN A 69 -15.75 4.66 13.10
C GLN A 69 -16.86 5.35 13.93
N SER A 70 -18.09 4.83 13.90
CA SER A 70 -19.22 5.35 14.68
C SER A 70 -18.97 5.29 16.19
N THR A 71 -18.22 4.30 16.66
CA THR A 71 -17.85 4.16 18.07
C THR A 71 -16.82 5.23 18.47
N PHE A 72 -15.81 5.50 17.64
CA PHE A 72 -14.88 6.63 17.86
C PHE A 72 -15.61 7.98 17.83
N LEU A 73 -16.54 8.19 16.89
CA LEU A 73 -17.37 9.41 16.83
C LEU A 73 -18.21 9.61 18.09
N ARG A 74 -18.74 8.55 18.70
CA ARG A 74 -19.48 8.62 19.97
C ARG A 74 -18.55 9.01 21.12
N TYR A 75 -17.39 8.37 21.24
CA TYR A 75 -16.42 8.72 22.28
C TYR A 75 -15.93 10.18 22.15
N LYS A 76 -15.59 10.65 20.93
CA LYS A 76 -15.14 12.03 20.69
C LYS A 76 -16.22 13.10 20.90
N LYS A 77 -17.52 12.73 20.85
CA LYS A 77 -18.64 13.60 21.26
C LYS A 77 -18.89 13.60 22.78
N SER A 78 -18.39 12.60 23.50
CA SER A 78 -18.55 12.48 24.96
C SER A 78 -17.41 13.11 25.78
N SER A 79 -16.24 13.36 25.17
CA SER A 79 -15.15 14.08 25.82
C SER A 79 -15.47 15.58 25.92
N VAL A 80 -15.14 16.18 27.06
CA VAL A 80 -15.52 17.57 27.42
C VAL A 80 -14.80 18.63 26.58
N ILE A 81 -13.79 18.25 25.79
CA ILE A 81 -12.91 19.15 25.02
C ILE A 81 -13.61 19.61 23.72
N LYS A 82 -14.59 20.51 23.87
CA LYS A 82 -15.27 21.21 22.76
C LYS A 82 -14.37 22.25 22.07
N LYS A 83 -13.29 21.81 21.40
CA LYS A 83 -12.51 22.66 20.48
C LYS A 83 -12.34 21.97 19.13
N SER A 84 -12.87 22.60 18.07
CA SER A 84 -12.76 22.22 16.66
C SER A 84 -12.90 20.72 16.38
N LEU A 85 -14.15 20.23 16.40
CA LEU A 85 -14.57 18.88 16.01
C LEU A 85 -14.53 18.65 14.48
N ASP A 86 -13.38 18.97 13.85
CA ASP A 86 -13.02 18.24 12.64
C ASP A 86 -12.60 16.81 13.07
N ILE A 87 -13.08 15.82 12.35
CA ILE A 87 -12.68 14.43 12.55
C ILE A 87 -11.56 14.18 11.56
N ASN A 88 -10.33 14.09 12.07
CA ASN A 88 -9.21 13.68 11.26
C ASN A 88 -9.29 12.15 11.14
N ASN A 89 -10.07 11.68 10.16
CA ASN A 89 -9.80 10.39 9.55
C ASN A 89 -8.30 10.33 9.21
N PRO A 90 -7.63 9.17 9.37
CA PRO A 90 -6.19 9.07 9.12
C PRO A 90 -5.81 9.64 7.76
N SER A 91 -4.71 10.42 7.70
CA SER A 91 -4.16 10.91 6.43
C SER A 91 -3.91 9.76 5.46
N VAL A 92 -3.40 8.63 5.95
CA VAL A 92 -3.13 7.45 5.11
C VAL A 92 -3.65 6.18 5.78
N ILE A 93 -4.36 5.34 5.03
CA ILE A 93 -4.61 3.94 5.40
C ILE A 93 -3.83 3.04 4.46
N VAL A 94 -2.95 2.23 5.02
CA VAL A 94 -2.08 1.27 4.33
C VAL A 94 -2.75 -0.10 4.39
N THR A 95 -2.98 -0.74 3.25
CA THR A 95 -3.63 -2.05 3.17
C THR A 95 -3.02 -2.91 2.07
N ASP A 96 -3.23 -4.22 2.14
CA ASP A 96 -2.83 -5.15 1.08
C ASP A 96 -3.79 -5.13 -0.11
N PHE A 97 -3.40 -5.72 -1.24
CA PHE A 97 -4.22 -5.71 -2.45
C PHE A 97 -5.43 -6.65 -2.33
N SER A 98 -6.52 -6.14 -1.77
CA SER A 98 -7.82 -6.81 -1.67
C SER A 98 -8.92 -5.86 -2.12
N TRP A 99 -9.69 -6.24 -3.15
CA TRP A 99 -10.83 -5.44 -3.62
C TRP A 99 -11.91 -5.27 -2.55
N ALA A 100 -12.07 -6.25 -1.65
CA ALA A 100 -12.99 -6.15 -0.53
C ALA A 100 -12.50 -5.09 0.48
N SER A 101 -11.20 -5.09 0.82
CA SER A 101 -10.61 -4.09 1.72
C SER A 101 -10.62 -2.68 1.12
N ILE A 102 -10.17 -2.52 -0.14
CA ILE A 102 -10.08 -1.22 -0.83
C ILE A 102 -11.47 -0.57 -0.90
N ASN A 103 -12.48 -1.29 -1.40
CA ASN A 103 -13.83 -0.73 -1.55
C ASN A 103 -14.48 -0.44 -0.19
N ALA A 104 -14.28 -1.29 0.82
CA ALA A 104 -14.79 -1.04 2.16
C ALA A 104 -14.16 0.21 2.81
N LEU A 105 -12.83 0.37 2.69
CA LEU A 105 -12.13 1.56 3.18
C LEU A 105 -12.59 2.84 2.48
N LEU A 106 -12.71 2.83 1.15
CA LEU A 106 -13.20 4.00 0.38
C LEU A 106 -14.63 4.37 0.79
N ARG A 107 -15.52 3.38 0.93
CA ARG A 107 -16.91 3.60 1.36
C ARG A 107 -17.02 4.09 2.81
N THR A 108 -16.17 3.64 3.74
CA THR A 108 -16.22 4.10 5.14
C THR A 108 -15.53 5.45 5.38
N PHE A 109 -14.34 5.67 4.82
CA PHE A 109 -13.52 6.84 5.16
C PHE A 109 -13.67 8.02 4.20
N LEU A 110 -14.20 7.80 2.99
CA LEU A 110 -14.41 8.84 1.97
C LEU A 110 -15.82 8.85 1.36
N ASN A 111 -16.68 7.89 1.70
CA ASN A 111 -18.02 7.69 1.12
C ASN A 111 -18.03 7.61 -0.42
N CYS A 112 -16.98 7.05 -1.02
CA CYS A 112 -16.80 7.00 -2.47
C CYS A 112 -16.51 5.58 -2.99
N ASP A 113 -16.58 5.41 -4.32
CA ASP A 113 -16.05 4.23 -5.01
C ASP A 113 -14.64 4.47 -5.59
N ILE A 114 -14.02 3.41 -6.13
CA ILE A 114 -12.68 3.47 -6.72
C ILE A 114 -12.58 4.44 -7.91
N ILE A 115 -13.62 4.60 -8.74
CA ILE A 115 -13.58 5.51 -9.89
C ILE A 115 -13.66 6.96 -9.43
N GLN A 116 -14.51 7.24 -8.43
CA GLN A 116 -14.57 8.54 -7.76
C GLN A 116 -13.25 8.89 -7.08
N TYR A 117 -12.65 7.94 -6.34
CA TYR A 117 -11.33 8.12 -5.70
C TYR A 117 -10.22 8.40 -6.71
N LEU A 118 -10.17 7.66 -7.82
CA LEU A 118 -9.18 7.88 -8.88
C LEU A 118 -9.39 9.22 -9.60
N LYS A 119 -10.64 9.67 -9.81
CA LYS A 119 -10.93 11.02 -10.32
C LYS A 119 -10.45 12.11 -9.35
N MET A 120 -10.81 12.02 -8.07
CA MET A 120 -10.32 12.95 -7.04
C MET A 120 -8.78 12.99 -6.95
N SER A 121 -8.14 11.82 -7.05
CA SER A 121 -6.67 11.70 -7.06
C SER A 121 -6.03 12.35 -8.29
N PHE A 122 -6.71 12.31 -9.44
CA PHE A 122 -6.28 12.94 -10.68
C PHE A 122 -6.37 14.48 -10.62
N GLU A 123 -7.50 15.01 -10.13
CA GLU A 123 -7.68 16.45 -9.94
C GLU A 123 -6.64 17.05 -8.97
N LYS A 124 -6.28 16.31 -7.90
CA LYS A 124 -5.16 16.68 -7.01
C LYS A 124 -3.81 16.60 -7.74
N ALA A 125 -3.45 15.43 -8.29
CA ALA A 125 -2.07 15.14 -8.71
C ALA A 125 -1.64 15.83 -10.01
N ILE A 126 -2.56 16.01 -10.98
CA ILE A 126 -2.23 16.45 -12.35
C ILE A 126 -2.77 17.86 -12.62
N LYS A 127 -3.91 18.24 -12.06
CA LYS A 127 -4.50 19.58 -12.22
C LYS A 127 -4.19 20.54 -11.06
N PHE A 128 -3.41 20.11 -10.07
CA PHE A 128 -2.99 20.92 -8.91
C PHE A 128 -4.16 21.64 -8.19
N ASN A 129 -5.34 21.01 -8.17
CA ASN A 129 -6.53 21.64 -7.62
C ASN A 129 -6.59 21.45 -6.09
N ASN A 130 -5.96 22.37 -5.36
CA ASN A 130 -5.85 22.38 -3.89
C ASN A 130 -7.20 22.30 -3.14
N SER A 131 -8.35 22.51 -3.79
CA SER A 131 -9.65 22.23 -3.17
C SER A 131 -9.83 20.75 -2.81
N TYR A 132 -9.21 19.84 -3.57
CA TYR A 132 -9.31 18.40 -3.35
C TYR A 132 -8.53 17.90 -2.13
N ASP A 133 -7.59 18.66 -1.55
CA ASP A 133 -6.96 18.29 -0.28
C ASP A 133 -7.95 18.27 0.89
N LYS A 134 -9.03 19.07 0.82
CA LYS A 134 -10.13 19.03 1.80
C LYS A 134 -11.08 17.84 1.58
N ILE A 135 -11.07 17.23 0.41
CA ILE A 135 -11.99 16.16 -0.01
C ILE A 135 -11.31 14.79 0.15
N LEU A 136 -10.07 14.64 -0.33
CA LEU A 136 -9.18 13.52 -0.03
C LEU A 136 -8.58 13.66 1.38
N LYS A 137 -9.42 13.68 2.42
CA LYS A 137 -8.93 13.71 3.81
C LYS A 137 -8.02 12.49 4.07
N THR A 138 -8.54 11.31 3.79
CA THR A 138 -7.81 10.03 3.81
C THR A 138 -7.33 9.62 2.42
N LYS A 139 -6.13 9.06 2.35
CA LYS A 139 -5.51 8.49 1.16
C LYS A 139 -5.36 6.98 1.38
N ILE A 140 -5.91 6.16 0.49
CA ILE A 140 -5.72 4.70 0.55
C ILE A 140 -4.43 4.36 -0.19
N TYR A 141 -3.54 3.63 0.48
CA TYR A 141 -2.24 3.25 -0.04
C TYR A 141 -2.06 1.72 0.05
N LEU A 142 -1.55 1.12 -1.02
CA LEU A 142 -1.26 -0.30 -1.12
C LEU A 142 0.11 -0.58 -0.52
N CYS A 143 0.20 -1.63 0.30
CA CYS A 143 1.43 -2.10 0.91
C CYS A 143 2.56 -2.20 -0.14
N SER A 144 3.60 -1.36 0.01
CA SER A 144 4.60 -1.18 -1.05
C SER A 144 5.46 -2.42 -1.28
N THR A 145 5.75 -3.20 -0.25
CA THR A 145 6.44 -4.49 -0.34
C THR A 145 5.62 -5.51 -1.11
N HIS A 146 4.32 -5.66 -0.79
CA HIS A 146 3.45 -6.60 -1.47
C HIS A 146 3.09 -6.19 -2.90
N PHE A 147 2.94 -4.89 -3.17
CA PHE A 147 2.73 -4.44 -4.55
C PHE A 147 4.00 -4.60 -5.42
N LEU A 148 5.20 -4.36 -4.87
CA LEU A 148 6.48 -4.63 -5.53
C LEU A 148 6.65 -6.12 -5.86
N LYS A 149 6.36 -6.98 -4.87
CA LYS A 149 6.35 -8.44 -5.00
C LYS A 149 5.42 -8.91 -6.13
N ASN A 150 4.16 -8.46 -6.16
CA ASN A 150 3.21 -8.82 -7.22
C ASN A 150 3.68 -8.38 -8.62
N VAL A 151 4.48 -7.31 -8.72
CA VAL A 151 5.17 -6.90 -9.97
C VAL A 151 6.35 -7.81 -10.33
N ILE A 152 7.10 -8.30 -9.34
CA ILE A 152 8.20 -9.28 -9.52
C ILE A 152 7.65 -10.65 -9.95
N ASP A 153 6.55 -11.12 -9.36
CA ASP A 153 5.91 -12.38 -9.72
C ASP A 153 5.42 -12.40 -11.17
N ASP A 154 4.86 -11.30 -11.66
CA ASP A 154 4.43 -11.13 -13.06
C ASP A 154 5.63 -11.06 -14.00
N PHE A 155 6.76 -10.45 -13.58
CA PHE A 155 8.04 -10.53 -14.30
C PHE A 155 8.54 -11.99 -14.38
N ASP A 156 8.67 -12.69 -13.25
CA ASP A 156 9.25 -14.03 -13.23
C ASP A 156 8.35 -15.03 -13.98
N THR A 157 7.03 -14.89 -13.89
CA THR A 157 6.06 -15.68 -14.65
C THR A 157 6.21 -15.49 -16.16
N ARG A 158 6.29 -14.24 -16.64
CA ARG A 158 6.47 -13.93 -18.07
C ARG A 158 7.83 -14.38 -18.60
N THR A 159 8.87 -14.24 -17.80
CA THR A 159 10.27 -14.43 -18.23
C THR A 159 10.78 -15.85 -18.03
N LYS A 160 10.02 -16.73 -17.37
CA LYS A 160 10.32 -18.15 -17.07
C LYS A 160 10.84 -18.98 -18.25
N ARG A 161 10.50 -18.62 -19.50
CA ARG A 161 10.97 -19.29 -20.74
C ARG A 161 12.01 -18.50 -21.54
N MET A 162 12.31 -17.26 -21.17
CA MET A 162 13.03 -16.29 -22.01
C MET A 162 14.55 -16.20 -21.74
N LYS A 163 15.12 -17.03 -20.85
CA LYS A 163 16.54 -17.03 -20.45
C LYS A 163 17.10 -15.64 -20.05
N ILE A 164 16.28 -14.78 -19.45
CA ILE A 164 16.67 -13.41 -19.10
C ILE A 164 17.77 -13.39 -18.02
N SER A 165 18.72 -12.47 -18.16
CA SER A 165 19.84 -12.34 -17.24
C SER A 165 19.44 -11.71 -15.90
N LYS A 166 20.17 -12.04 -14.83
CA LYS A 166 19.97 -11.43 -13.49
C LYS A 166 20.09 -9.90 -13.50
N LYS A 167 20.90 -9.32 -14.41
CA LYS A 167 21.06 -7.86 -14.57
C LYS A 167 19.74 -7.20 -14.99
N VAL A 168 19.03 -7.80 -15.95
CA VAL A 168 17.75 -7.26 -16.47
C VAL A 168 16.66 -7.31 -15.40
N ARG A 169 16.54 -8.42 -14.65
CA ARG A 169 15.62 -8.54 -13.49
C ARG A 169 15.92 -7.47 -12.42
N HIS A 170 17.20 -7.25 -12.11
CA HIS A 170 17.64 -6.25 -11.14
C HIS A 170 17.29 -4.82 -11.60
N CYS A 171 17.60 -4.48 -12.85
CA CYS A 171 17.25 -3.19 -13.47
C CYS A 171 15.73 -2.94 -13.45
N PHE A 172 14.92 -3.95 -13.82
CA PHE A 172 13.45 -3.85 -13.84
C PHE A 172 12.87 -3.54 -12.44
N ILE A 173 13.32 -4.28 -11.42
CA ILE A 173 12.93 -4.07 -10.01
C ILE A 173 13.25 -2.65 -9.54
N ILE A 174 14.36 -2.10 -10.01
CA ILE A 174 14.86 -0.77 -9.64
C ILE A 174 14.08 0.34 -10.34
N CYS A 175 13.85 0.23 -11.65
CA CYS A 175 13.03 1.19 -12.39
C CYS A 175 11.60 1.25 -11.81
N PHE A 176 11.03 0.09 -11.44
CA PHE A 176 9.75 0.04 -10.75
C PHE A 176 9.81 0.62 -9.33
N THR A 177 10.87 0.34 -8.58
CA THR A 177 11.10 0.94 -7.25
C THR A 177 11.15 2.47 -7.33
N LEU A 178 11.73 3.05 -8.38
CA LEU A 178 11.81 4.50 -8.56
C LEU A 178 10.45 5.12 -8.94
N LEU A 179 9.66 4.48 -9.80
CA LEU A 179 8.23 4.82 -9.97
C LEU A 179 7.47 4.81 -8.64
N GLN A 180 7.62 3.73 -7.85
CA GLN A 180 6.91 3.56 -6.58
C GLN A 180 7.27 4.65 -5.56
N ASN A 181 8.52 5.14 -5.57
CA ASN A 181 8.98 6.22 -4.69
C ASN A 181 8.68 7.64 -5.18
N SER A 182 8.21 7.82 -6.42
CA SER A 182 8.16 9.14 -7.06
C SER A 182 7.22 10.10 -6.33
N LYS A 183 7.77 11.16 -5.72
CA LYS A 183 7.08 12.08 -4.80
C LYS A 183 6.16 13.07 -5.51
N THR A 184 6.31 13.25 -6.82
CA THR A 184 5.44 14.09 -7.65
C THR A 184 5.05 13.34 -8.92
N ILE A 185 3.97 13.75 -9.59
CA ILE A 185 3.63 13.17 -10.90
C ILE A 185 4.72 13.44 -11.95
N ASN A 186 5.45 14.55 -11.83
CA ASN A 186 6.57 14.87 -12.73
C ASN A 186 7.74 13.91 -12.53
N GLU A 187 8.13 13.61 -11.28
CA GLU A 187 9.14 12.56 -10.97
C GLU A 187 8.65 11.17 -11.45
N PHE A 188 7.35 10.90 -11.36
CA PHE A 188 6.77 9.63 -11.83
C PHE A 188 6.83 9.51 -13.37
N ASN A 189 6.44 10.55 -14.09
CA ASN A 189 6.46 10.59 -15.56
C ASN A 189 7.89 10.50 -16.11
N ASP A 190 8.83 11.20 -15.48
CA ASP A 190 10.26 11.18 -15.78
C ASP A 190 10.86 9.78 -15.57
N ASN A 191 10.60 9.16 -14.42
CA ASN A 191 10.99 7.77 -14.17
C ASN A 191 10.29 6.78 -15.14
N LEU A 192 9.05 7.05 -15.55
CA LEU A 192 8.31 6.21 -16.51
C LEU A 192 8.89 6.31 -17.92
N TRP A 193 9.34 7.50 -18.35
CA TRP A 193 10.04 7.69 -19.62
C TRP A 193 11.36 6.92 -19.65
N HIS A 194 12.17 7.03 -18.60
CA HIS A 194 13.43 6.29 -18.48
C HIS A 194 13.20 4.78 -18.46
N PHE A 195 12.23 4.29 -17.69
CA PHE A 195 11.84 2.87 -17.67
C PHE A 195 11.42 2.42 -19.09
N TYR A 196 10.51 3.16 -19.73
CA TYR A 196 10.05 2.86 -21.08
C TYR A 196 11.20 2.78 -22.08
N THR A 197 12.11 3.75 -22.05
CA THR A 197 13.28 3.84 -22.94
C THR A 197 14.21 2.65 -22.76
N ILE A 198 14.63 2.33 -21.52
CA ILE A 198 15.54 1.22 -21.22
C ILE A 198 15.02 -0.13 -21.72
N PHE A 199 13.71 -0.37 -21.64
CA PHE A 199 13.12 -1.66 -22.01
C PHE A 199 12.56 -1.73 -23.43
N SER A 200 12.40 -0.59 -24.12
CA SER A 200 11.76 -0.50 -25.44
C SER A 200 12.67 0.00 -26.57
N GLU A 201 13.83 0.59 -26.29
CA GLU A 201 14.82 0.89 -27.34
C GLU A 201 15.71 -0.34 -27.62
N LYS A 202 15.78 -0.74 -28.90
CA LYS A 202 16.53 -1.91 -29.39
C LYS A 202 18.06 -1.72 -29.40
N TYR A 203 18.50 -0.48 -29.46
CA TYR A 203 19.91 -0.06 -29.57
C TYR A 203 20.20 1.01 -28.52
N LEU A 204 21.46 1.11 -28.09
CA LEU A 204 21.89 2.12 -27.12
C LEU A 204 21.99 3.49 -27.81
N SER A 205 20.91 4.27 -27.76
CA SER A 205 20.92 5.70 -28.07
C SER A 205 21.47 6.51 -26.87
N ASP A 206 21.78 7.79 -27.08
CA ASP A 206 22.12 8.70 -25.99
C ASP A 206 21.01 8.79 -24.93
N LYS A 207 19.73 8.70 -25.35
CA LYS A 207 18.58 8.67 -24.44
C LYS A 207 18.57 7.40 -23.59
N CYS A 208 18.89 6.25 -24.18
CA CYS A 208 19.02 4.99 -23.45
C CYS A 208 20.20 5.05 -22.46
N MET A 209 21.35 5.60 -22.87
CA MET A 209 22.52 5.76 -22.00
C MET A 209 22.24 6.72 -20.83
N VAL A 210 21.63 7.88 -21.09
CA VAL A 210 21.17 8.82 -20.05
C VAL A 210 20.15 8.16 -19.11
N SER A 211 19.24 7.32 -19.64
CA SER A 211 18.26 6.60 -18.83
C SER A 211 18.91 5.57 -17.92
N LEU A 212 19.84 4.77 -18.44
CA LEU A 212 20.61 3.79 -17.67
C LEU A 212 21.41 4.49 -16.55
N LEU A 213 22.17 5.54 -16.88
CA LEU A 213 22.96 6.31 -15.92
C LEU A 213 22.09 6.99 -14.84
N LYS A 214 20.96 7.61 -15.21
CA LYS A 214 20.08 8.28 -14.25
C LYS A 214 19.34 7.31 -13.35
N MET A 215 18.99 6.12 -13.85
CA MET A 215 18.50 5.03 -13.00
C MET A 215 19.62 4.56 -12.05
N GLU A 216 20.83 4.33 -12.55
CA GLU A 216 21.98 3.83 -11.78
C GLU A 216 22.43 4.78 -10.65
N ILE A 217 22.53 6.09 -10.92
CA ILE A 217 22.83 7.11 -9.91
C ILE A 217 21.78 7.10 -8.79
N ASN A 218 20.50 6.90 -9.13
CA ASN A 218 19.41 6.79 -8.15
C ASN A 218 19.45 5.47 -7.33
N ILE A 219 20.13 4.41 -7.78
CA ILE A 219 20.37 3.19 -6.98
C ILE A 219 21.33 3.49 -5.83
N ASN A 220 22.48 4.08 -6.15
CA ASN A 220 23.59 4.28 -5.23
C ASN A 220 23.20 5.17 -4.04
N ILE A 221 22.24 6.08 -4.23
CA ILE A 221 21.67 6.94 -3.19
C ILE A 221 20.68 6.18 -2.26
N ARG A 222 20.04 5.10 -2.73
CA ARG A 222 18.86 4.49 -2.08
C ARG A 222 19.07 3.06 -1.52
N ASN A 223 20.20 2.42 -1.78
CA ASN A 223 20.80 1.26 -1.07
C ASN A 223 19.80 0.18 -0.55
N VAL A 224 19.35 -0.73 -1.42
CA VAL A 224 18.20 -1.62 -1.19
C VAL A 224 18.59 -3.11 -1.09
N SER A 225 18.84 -3.61 0.12
CA SER A 225 19.45 -4.95 0.36
C SER A 225 18.48 -6.12 0.62
N TRP A 226 17.17 -5.87 0.78
CA TRP A 226 16.23 -6.79 1.44
C TRP A 226 15.31 -7.63 0.52
N ILE A 227 15.49 -7.56 -0.81
CA ILE A 227 14.52 -8.03 -1.80
C ILE A 227 14.64 -9.56 -2.08
N LYS A 228 14.39 -10.45 -1.11
CA LYS A 228 14.63 -11.90 -1.27
C LYS A 228 13.45 -12.87 -1.27
N ASP A 229 12.31 -12.60 -0.60
CA ASP A 229 11.27 -13.62 -0.37
C ASP A 229 9.81 -13.12 -0.57
N LEU A 230 8.87 -14.08 -0.70
CA LEU A 230 7.39 -13.99 -0.74
C LEU A 230 6.72 -13.81 -2.15
N PHE A 231 5.47 -14.29 -2.30
CA PHE A 231 4.63 -14.34 -3.54
C PHE A 231 3.13 -14.09 -3.21
N GLN A 232 2.14 -13.82 -4.08
CA GLN A 232 2.07 -13.75 -5.56
C GLN A 232 0.98 -12.73 -6.06
N ASP A 233 0.99 -12.36 -7.37
CA ASP A 233 -0.08 -11.63 -8.12
C ASP A 233 -1.43 -12.42 -8.13
N ASN A 234 -2.64 -11.93 -8.47
CA ASN A 234 -3.11 -10.79 -9.29
C ASN A 234 -4.44 -10.22 -8.67
N GLU A 235 -5.68 -10.10 -9.18
CA GLU A 235 -6.41 -10.20 -10.48
C GLU A 235 -7.61 -9.19 -10.50
N ARG A 236 -8.61 -9.28 -11.40
CA ARG A 236 -9.33 -8.12 -11.99
C ARG A 236 -10.86 -8.29 -12.18
N ASN A 237 -11.68 -7.23 -12.35
CA ASN A 237 -11.83 -6.46 -13.61
C ASN A 237 -12.73 -5.19 -13.53
N ASN A 238 -12.95 -4.56 -14.70
CA ASN A 238 -13.85 -3.42 -15.04
C ASN A 238 -13.41 -1.99 -14.69
N TYR A 239 -12.75 -1.72 -13.56
CA TYR A 239 -12.34 -0.35 -13.17
C TYR A 239 -11.23 0.27 -14.05
N ILE A 240 -10.67 -0.48 -15.01
CA ILE A 240 -9.53 -0.07 -15.82
C ILE A 240 -9.90 1.03 -16.82
N ARG A 241 -10.98 0.86 -17.59
CA ARG A 241 -11.35 1.79 -18.68
C ARG A 241 -11.73 3.19 -18.16
N ASP A 242 -12.40 3.23 -17.00
CA ASP A 242 -13.08 4.43 -16.51
C ASP A 242 -12.21 5.26 -15.53
N SER A 243 -10.96 4.84 -15.31
CA SER A 243 -9.94 5.61 -14.58
C SER A 243 -9.28 6.66 -15.48
N PRO A 244 -9.21 7.95 -15.07
CA PRO A 244 -8.57 8.99 -15.89
C PRO A 244 -7.06 8.79 -16.05
N PHE A 245 -6.42 8.08 -15.11
CA PHE A 245 -5.01 7.70 -15.21
C PHE A 245 -4.74 6.74 -16.37
N THR A 246 -5.71 5.91 -16.77
CA THR A 246 -5.57 5.02 -17.93
C THR A 246 -5.34 5.82 -19.20
N LYS A 247 -6.24 6.77 -19.48
CA LYS A 247 -6.12 7.63 -20.66
C LYS A 247 -4.81 8.43 -20.63
N TYR A 248 -4.53 9.10 -19.52
CA TYR A 248 -3.32 9.92 -19.35
C TYR A 248 -2.02 9.15 -19.57
N PHE A 249 -1.89 7.94 -19.00
CA PHE A 249 -0.68 7.14 -19.18
C PHE A 249 -0.61 6.41 -20.53
N CYS A 250 -1.73 6.19 -21.22
CA CYS A 250 -1.71 5.77 -22.63
C CYS A 250 -1.15 6.89 -23.51
N GLU A 251 -1.75 8.10 -23.46
CA GLU A 251 -1.31 9.27 -24.24
C GLU A 251 0.16 9.61 -23.98
N LEU A 252 0.62 9.51 -22.73
CA LEU A 252 2.02 9.74 -22.36
C LEU A 252 2.98 8.68 -22.97
N ILE A 253 2.61 7.41 -22.96
CA ILE A 253 3.43 6.31 -23.53
C ILE A 253 3.41 6.32 -25.06
N GLU A 254 2.30 6.74 -25.67
CA GLU A 254 2.20 6.97 -27.12
C GLU A 254 3.15 8.11 -27.55
N GLY A 255 3.18 9.23 -26.80
CA GLY A 255 4.16 10.29 -27.00
C GLY A 255 5.62 9.82 -26.86
N PHE A 256 5.92 8.88 -25.95
CA PHE A 256 7.25 8.28 -25.84
C PHE A 256 7.64 7.43 -27.07
N GLN A 257 6.67 6.82 -27.76
CA GLN A 257 6.93 6.05 -28.98
C GLN A 257 7.33 6.96 -30.14
N ASP A 258 6.62 8.06 -30.34
CA ASP A 258 6.94 9.03 -31.40
C ASP A 258 8.32 9.64 -31.22
N ILE A 259 8.68 10.01 -29.98
CA ILE A 259 9.99 10.58 -29.64
C ILE A 259 11.15 9.60 -29.97
N ASN A 260 10.93 8.29 -29.93
CA ASN A 260 11.98 7.27 -30.06
C ASN A 260 12.06 6.61 -31.45
N LYS A 261 11.30 7.08 -32.45
CA LYS A 261 11.32 6.56 -33.85
C LYS A 261 12.62 6.84 -34.62
N ILE A 262 13.50 7.72 -34.13
CA ILE A 262 14.80 8.02 -34.75
C ILE A 262 15.78 6.89 -34.40
N HIS A 263 15.83 5.87 -35.25
CA HIS A 263 16.73 4.73 -35.10
C HIS A 263 18.00 4.91 -35.94
N ILE A 264 19.17 4.82 -35.29
CA ILE A 264 20.48 4.76 -35.96
C ILE A 264 21.00 3.33 -35.80
N GLU A 265 20.98 2.54 -36.87
CA GLU A 265 21.28 1.10 -36.82
C GLU A 265 22.76 0.77 -36.55
N THR A 266 23.64 1.77 -36.57
CA THR A 266 25.08 1.63 -36.25
C THR A 266 25.36 1.45 -34.77
N ASN A 267 24.41 1.76 -33.88
CA ASN A 267 24.65 1.74 -32.44
C ASN A 267 24.65 0.30 -31.89
N PRO A 268 25.41 0.01 -30.80
CA PRO A 268 25.39 -1.29 -30.16
C PRO A 268 23.99 -1.64 -29.64
N ARG A 269 23.67 -2.95 -29.60
CA ARG A 269 22.37 -3.44 -29.09
C ARG A 269 22.23 -3.15 -27.59
N ASN A 270 20.99 -2.91 -27.17
CA ASN A 270 20.65 -2.74 -25.76
C ASN A 270 20.36 -4.09 -25.10
N ASP A 271 21.19 -4.50 -24.14
CA ASP A 271 21.03 -5.74 -23.34
C ASP A 271 19.73 -5.77 -22.51
N PHE A 272 19.07 -4.63 -22.30
CA PHE A 272 17.82 -4.49 -21.55
C PHE A 272 16.56 -4.44 -22.43
N PHE A 273 16.70 -4.55 -23.76
CA PHE A 273 15.57 -4.52 -24.70
C PHE A 273 14.64 -5.74 -24.54
N TYR A 274 13.54 -5.54 -23.82
CA TYR A 274 12.47 -6.52 -23.59
C TYR A 274 11.12 -5.79 -23.47
N PRO A 275 10.55 -5.26 -24.58
CA PRO A 275 9.39 -4.35 -24.53
C PRO A 275 8.15 -4.97 -23.88
N ASN A 276 7.99 -6.29 -23.96
CA ASN A 276 6.92 -7.07 -23.31
C ASN A 276 6.92 -6.96 -21.77
N LEU A 277 8.02 -6.47 -21.16
CA LEU A 277 8.08 -6.17 -19.73
C LEU A 277 7.38 -4.85 -19.38
N MET A 278 7.29 -3.88 -20.30
CA MET A 278 6.53 -2.66 -20.04
C MET A 278 5.05 -2.94 -19.83
N ASP A 279 4.52 -4.04 -20.37
CA ASP A 279 3.13 -4.44 -20.16
C ASP A 279 2.83 -4.76 -18.68
N ILE A 280 3.81 -5.26 -17.91
CA ILE A 280 3.70 -5.45 -16.45
C ILE A 280 3.37 -4.13 -15.75
N ILE A 281 3.92 -3.02 -16.26
CA ILE A 281 3.74 -1.67 -15.72
C ILE A 281 2.42 -1.07 -16.26
N LYS A 282 2.22 -1.05 -17.59
CA LYS A 282 0.97 -0.60 -18.23
C LYS A 282 -0.27 -1.24 -17.59
N LYS A 283 -0.22 -2.54 -17.27
CA LYS A 283 -1.32 -3.29 -16.65
C LYS A 283 -1.69 -2.82 -15.23
N ARG A 284 -0.94 -1.87 -14.63
CA ARG A 284 -1.10 -1.34 -13.25
C ARG A 284 -1.14 0.19 -13.14
N LEU A 285 -0.76 0.94 -14.19
CA LEU A 285 -0.69 2.41 -14.17
C LEU A 285 -2.02 3.11 -13.85
N HIS A 286 -3.15 2.50 -14.22
CA HIS A 286 -4.49 3.01 -13.93
C HIS A 286 -4.84 3.06 -12.42
N LEU A 287 -4.05 2.39 -11.56
CA LEU A 287 -4.11 2.46 -10.10
C LEU A 287 -2.91 3.19 -9.46
N ALA A 288 -2.08 3.91 -10.23
CA ALA A 288 -0.87 4.59 -9.71
C ALA A 288 -1.09 5.40 -8.40
N PRO A 289 -2.21 6.13 -8.21
CA PRO A 289 -2.55 6.78 -6.94
C PRO A 289 -2.50 5.90 -5.68
N LEU A 290 -2.77 4.60 -5.82
CA LEU A 290 -2.81 3.67 -4.70
C LEU A 290 -1.43 3.13 -4.32
N TRP A 291 -0.48 3.01 -5.26
CA TRP A 291 0.79 2.30 -5.01
C TRP A 291 2.05 3.16 -5.12
N SER A 292 1.94 4.40 -5.62
CA SER A 292 3.07 5.33 -5.78
C SER A 292 3.04 6.49 -4.79
N ALA A 293 4.20 7.11 -4.54
CA ALA A 293 4.33 8.12 -3.49
C ALA A 293 3.61 9.45 -3.77
N PHE A 294 3.27 9.79 -5.02
CA PHE A 294 2.87 11.16 -5.39
C PHE A 294 1.52 11.64 -4.80
N ILE A 295 0.71 10.74 -4.23
CA ILE A 295 -0.53 11.10 -3.52
C ILE A 295 -0.31 11.30 -2.01
N ILE A 296 0.67 10.59 -1.44
CA ILE A 296 0.96 10.55 0.01
C ILE A 296 2.16 11.43 0.41
N SER A 297 2.97 11.87 -0.54
CA SER A 297 4.17 12.70 -0.33
C SER A 297 3.88 14.04 0.35
N SER A 298 2.70 14.64 0.11
CA SER A 298 2.26 15.86 0.80
C SER A 298 2.05 15.65 2.30
N GLU A 299 1.65 14.45 2.72
CA GLU A 299 1.37 14.14 4.13
C GLU A 299 2.67 13.95 4.94
N SER A 300 3.76 13.50 4.28
CA SER A 300 5.05 13.21 4.93
C SER A 300 5.70 14.44 5.60
N ILE A 301 5.31 15.64 5.16
CA ILE A 301 5.71 16.94 5.74
C ILE A 301 4.98 17.21 7.06
N ASN A 302 3.74 16.75 7.19
CA ASN A 302 2.84 17.03 8.32
C ASN A 302 2.96 15.99 9.46
N PHE A 303 3.65 14.87 9.24
CA PHE A 303 3.84 13.87 10.29
C PHE A 303 4.80 14.38 11.39
N PRO A 304 4.61 14.03 12.68
CA PRO A 304 5.37 14.60 13.80
C PRO A 304 6.89 14.46 13.74
N HIS A 305 7.41 13.58 12.89
CA HIS A 305 8.84 13.31 12.73
C HIS A 305 9.41 13.67 11.35
N LYS A 306 8.66 14.43 10.51
CA LYS A 306 9.03 14.85 9.14
C LYS A 306 9.72 13.73 8.34
N THR A 307 9.14 12.54 8.38
CA THR A 307 9.78 11.36 7.78
C THR A 307 9.80 11.51 6.27
N ASN A 308 10.97 11.35 5.67
CA ASN A 308 11.18 11.40 4.22
C ASN A 308 10.60 10.16 3.47
N LEU A 309 9.68 9.44 4.12
CA LEU A 309 9.08 8.19 3.67
C LEU A 309 8.16 8.43 2.47
N SER A 310 8.64 8.03 1.30
CA SER A 310 7.87 7.91 0.06
C SER A 310 6.99 6.65 0.00
N ARG A 311 7.11 5.71 0.96
CA ARG A 311 6.44 4.40 0.92
C ARG A 311 6.07 3.89 2.31
N PHE A 312 5.01 3.09 2.40
CA PHE A 312 4.58 2.36 3.59
C PHE A 312 4.42 0.86 3.34
N THR A 313 4.38 0.07 4.41
CA THR A 313 4.15 -1.39 4.38
C THR A 313 3.06 -1.78 5.39
N ASN A 314 2.48 -2.98 5.25
CA ASN A 314 1.57 -3.59 6.23
C ASN A 314 2.31 -4.20 7.44
N ASN A 315 3.65 -4.26 7.44
CA ASN A 315 4.47 -4.81 8.53
C ASN A 315 4.02 -4.45 9.96
N PRO A 316 3.52 -3.23 10.28
CA PRO A 316 2.95 -2.94 11.60
C PRO A 316 1.76 -3.82 12.01
N VAL A 317 0.85 -4.14 11.09
CA VAL A 317 -0.29 -5.04 11.35
C VAL A 317 0.09 -6.52 11.25
N GLU A 318 1.06 -6.89 10.41
CA GLU A 318 1.66 -8.24 10.43
C GLU A 318 2.39 -8.54 11.75
N THR A 319 3.13 -7.55 12.26
CA THR A 319 3.82 -7.66 13.55
C THR A 319 2.83 -7.72 14.70
N TRP A 320 1.71 -6.98 14.62
CA TRP A 320 0.58 -7.15 15.54
C TRP A 320 -0.01 -8.55 15.47
N PHE A 321 -0.31 -9.11 14.29
CA PHE A 321 -0.81 -10.48 14.15
C PHE A 321 0.15 -11.51 14.77
N SER A 322 1.46 -11.38 14.52
CA SER A 322 2.49 -12.23 15.12
C SER A 322 2.53 -12.09 16.64
N TYR A 323 2.48 -10.86 17.16
CA TYR A 323 2.46 -10.60 18.60
C TYR A 323 1.20 -11.16 19.28
N PHE A 324 0.04 -10.93 18.70
CA PHE A 324 -1.26 -11.43 19.15
C PHE A 324 -1.27 -12.95 19.23
N ARG A 325 -0.82 -13.63 18.16
CA ARG A 325 -0.66 -15.10 18.11
C ARG A 325 0.26 -15.64 19.21
N ASN A 326 1.44 -15.02 19.36
CA ASN A 326 2.55 -15.62 20.11
C ASN A 326 2.59 -15.23 21.59
N HIS A 327 2.14 -14.02 21.96
CA HIS A 327 2.26 -13.47 23.32
C HIS A 327 0.91 -13.34 24.04
N ILE A 328 -0.17 -13.00 23.32
CA ILE A 328 -1.51 -12.87 23.92
C ILE A 328 -2.20 -14.26 23.91
N LEU A 329 -2.35 -14.87 22.74
CA LEU A 329 -2.99 -16.18 22.61
C LEU A 329 -2.07 -17.37 22.95
N ASN A 330 -0.75 -17.14 23.00
CA ASN A 330 0.29 -18.15 23.30
C ASN A 330 0.21 -19.42 22.44
N ILE A 331 -0.30 -19.32 21.21
CA ILE A 331 -0.57 -20.46 20.30
C ILE A 331 0.70 -21.29 20.10
N ASN A 332 1.83 -20.65 19.76
CA ASN A 332 3.09 -21.35 19.49
C ASN A 332 3.77 -21.93 20.76
N LYS A 333 3.28 -21.65 21.97
CA LYS A 333 3.77 -22.27 23.22
C LYS A 333 2.93 -23.49 23.65
N ARG A 334 1.76 -23.73 23.04
CA ARG A 334 0.80 -24.75 23.47
C ARG A 334 0.85 -26.02 22.61
N VAL A 335 1.95 -26.76 22.77
CA VAL A 335 2.15 -28.19 22.36
C VAL A 335 2.37 -28.42 20.85
N LYS A 336 3.01 -29.55 20.51
CA LYS A 336 3.36 -30.03 19.14
C LYS A 336 2.17 -30.43 18.26
N LEU A 337 0.95 -30.04 18.63
CA LEU A 337 -0.29 -30.29 17.88
C LEU A 337 -0.97 -28.93 17.68
N VAL A 338 -1.54 -28.68 16.49
CA VAL A 338 -2.20 -27.41 16.16
C VAL A 338 -3.48 -27.27 17.00
N ARG A 339 -3.35 -26.79 18.24
CA ARG A 339 -4.48 -26.66 19.16
C ARG A 339 -5.40 -25.54 18.70
N ARG A 340 -6.57 -25.98 18.26
CA ARG A 340 -7.76 -25.17 17.97
C ARG A 340 -8.14 -24.31 19.18
N LEU A 341 -8.38 -23.02 18.97
CA LEU A 341 -8.89 -22.09 19.99
C LEU A 341 -10.40 -21.86 19.84
N ASN A 342 -11.06 -21.65 20.97
CA ASN A 342 -12.44 -21.16 21.06
C ASN A 342 -12.49 -19.62 21.17
N PRO A 343 -13.61 -18.95 20.83
CA PRO A 343 -13.73 -17.50 20.94
C PRO A 343 -13.44 -16.94 22.35
N SER A 344 -13.81 -17.66 23.42
CA SER A 344 -13.50 -17.29 24.81
C SER A 344 -12.01 -17.36 25.14
N GLU A 345 -11.26 -18.29 24.52
CA GLU A 345 -9.79 -18.36 24.62
C GLU A 345 -9.09 -17.22 23.86
N ILE A 346 -9.83 -16.40 23.11
CA ILE A 346 -9.34 -15.20 22.41
C ILE A 346 -9.78 -13.91 23.12
N VAL A 347 -11.07 -13.78 23.42
CA VAL A 347 -11.65 -12.54 23.98
C VAL A 347 -11.06 -12.21 25.35
N THR A 348 -10.95 -13.17 26.26
CA THR A 348 -10.48 -12.90 27.63
C THR A 348 -9.00 -12.49 27.68
N PRO A 349 -8.05 -13.20 27.01
CA PRO A 349 -6.66 -12.72 26.93
C PRO A 349 -6.51 -11.35 26.24
N TYR A 350 -7.31 -11.08 25.20
CA TYR A 350 -7.26 -9.80 24.51
C TYR A 350 -7.79 -8.63 25.35
N TYR A 351 -8.93 -8.82 26.04
CA TYR A 351 -9.45 -7.84 26.98
C TYR A 351 -8.44 -7.51 28.08
N ASN A 352 -7.83 -8.54 28.68
CA ASN A 352 -6.80 -8.37 29.71
C ASN A 352 -5.57 -7.62 29.18
N TYR A 353 -5.15 -7.89 27.93
CA TYR A 353 -4.06 -7.15 27.28
C TYR A 353 -4.41 -5.67 27.05
N LEU A 354 -5.62 -5.38 26.55
CA LEU A 354 -6.09 -4.00 26.36
C LEU A 354 -6.17 -3.24 27.69
N GLN A 355 -6.69 -3.88 28.75
CA GLN A 355 -6.77 -3.29 30.09
C GLN A 355 -5.37 -3.04 30.68
N MET A 356 -4.44 -3.98 30.51
CA MET A 356 -3.03 -3.80 30.88
C MET A 356 -2.40 -2.63 30.12
N LYS A 357 -2.60 -2.54 28.80
CA LYS A 357 -2.04 -1.45 27.98
C LYS A 357 -2.64 -0.09 28.32
N PHE A 358 -3.94 -0.03 28.60
CA PHE A 358 -4.59 1.19 29.07
C PHE A 358 -3.98 1.67 30.39
N ASN A 359 -3.79 0.77 31.35
CA ASN A 359 -3.14 1.10 32.63
C ASN A 359 -1.68 1.56 32.42
N GLN A 360 -0.90 0.83 31.60
CA GLN A 360 0.52 1.15 31.33
C GLN A 360 0.75 2.53 30.71
N HIS A 361 -0.11 2.93 29.76
CA HIS A 361 0.14 4.12 28.92
C HIS A 361 -0.71 5.34 29.29
N TYR A 362 -1.82 5.17 30.02
CA TYR A 362 -2.81 6.24 30.21
C TYR A 362 -3.42 6.35 31.62
N LYS A 363 -2.94 5.58 32.61
CA LYS A 363 -3.40 5.68 34.02
C LYS A 363 -2.33 6.20 35.00
N ASN A 364 -1.08 6.30 34.54
CA ASN A 364 0.05 6.87 35.27
C ASN A 364 0.51 8.21 34.62
N ILE A 365 -0.43 8.92 34.00
CA ILE A 365 -0.31 10.28 33.43
C ILE A 365 -1.54 11.06 33.90
#